data_AF-A0A956IK71-F1
#
_entry.id   AF-A0A956IK71-F1
#
_cell.length_a   1.000
_cell.length_b   1.000
_cell.length_c   1.000
_cell.angle_alpha   90.00
_cell.angle_beta   90.00
_cell.angle_gamma   90.00
#
_symmetry.space_group_name_H-M   'P 1'
#
loop_
_entity.id
_entity.type
_entity.pdbx_description
1 polymer ?
#
loop_
_entity_poly.entity_id
_entity_poly.type
_entity_poly.pdbx_seq_one_letter_code
_entity_poly.pdbx_strand_id
1 'polypeptide(L)'
;AAAVALVVAIVVVALKAKPPPDPTTPIRARLELAAGEVSVGSGDKREPAMSGMPLRAGSSISTAAGARALVRLPDGSTTFLRGGTTIALQESVVALESGEYWLDVPPIERDALEHRLGDVSVTATDAGMSLRHADGEARVYVARGMAIMTSPGGRVEVKAGEEATAKGTAAPEVKPVAFWDDWTGGMADFDASGASPGPGTGTIYGVDAGGESGAPAQRLQIKRQAVTATLRDGLSETQVDQTFFNPTGRQLEGWYWFDVPEGASVSGFAVETDGQLVEGEFIEKREAAAQYGVAKATGHAPAILEWVDGRSYRARIFPIPATGTRRVVLRYLELNPIVDGKLTYVYPMGRGASARVGEFSLTADLGELGAKMNVATLDDARIEQNGQRVTMRRSGYTPRVDFQLEARIETERPPLRVSRFATKGEGADYVMARYTPDVDWAKLPIPAANVVVVVDTSADGDEAARQLRATTAEAILRALSQEDRFALA
;
A
#
# COMPACT_ATOMS: atom_id res chain seq x y z
N ALA A 1 -11.68 -20.50 -66.96
CA ALA A 1 -11.97 -19.15 -66.41
C ALA A 1 -12.18 -19.17 -64.90
N ALA A 2 -13.09 -20.01 -64.36
CA ALA A 2 -13.42 -20.03 -62.93
C ALA A 2 -12.25 -20.43 -61.99
N ALA A 3 -11.38 -21.36 -62.39
CA ALA A 3 -10.25 -21.78 -61.55
C ALA A 3 -9.18 -20.68 -61.39
N VAL A 4 -8.96 -19.86 -62.43
CA VAL A 4 -7.98 -18.76 -62.37
C VAL A 4 -8.50 -17.61 -61.50
N ALA A 5 -9.81 -17.33 -61.56
CA ALA A 5 -10.43 -16.34 -60.69
C ALA A 5 -10.36 -16.72 -59.21
N LEU A 6 -10.48 -18.02 -58.88
CA LEU A 6 -10.37 -18.50 -57.50
C LEU A 6 -8.95 -18.38 -56.95
N VAL A 7 -7.93 -18.71 -57.76
CA VAL A 7 -6.52 -18.59 -57.34
C VAL A 7 -6.13 -17.13 -57.15
N VAL A 8 -6.57 -16.23 -58.04
CA VAL A 8 -6.32 -14.78 -57.89
C VAL A 8 -7.06 -14.22 -56.67
N ALA A 9 -8.28 -14.67 -56.39
CA ALA A 9 -9.01 -14.25 -55.20
C ALA A 9 -8.34 -14.73 -53.89
N ILE A 10 -7.83 -15.96 -53.84
CA ILE A 10 -7.14 -16.50 -52.66
C ILE A 10 -5.81 -15.77 -52.43
N VAL A 11 -5.05 -15.46 -53.48
CA VAL A 11 -3.78 -14.72 -53.37
C VAL A 11 -4.02 -13.28 -52.91
N VAL A 12 -5.08 -12.62 -53.39
CA VAL A 12 -5.45 -11.25 -52.96
C VAL A 12 -5.93 -11.23 -51.51
N VAL A 13 -6.61 -12.28 -51.03
CA VAL A 13 -7.02 -12.41 -49.62
C VAL A 13 -5.82 -12.71 -48.72
N ALA A 14 -4.88 -13.54 -49.16
CA ALA A 14 -3.65 -13.84 -48.40
C ALA A 14 -2.72 -12.62 -48.29
N LEU A 15 -2.65 -11.78 -49.34
CA LEU A 15 -1.86 -10.53 -49.33
C LEU A 15 -2.53 -9.38 -48.56
N LYS A 16 -3.83 -9.50 -48.24
CA LYS A 16 -4.58 -8.53 -47.41
C LYS A 16 -4.81 -9.01 -45.96
N ALA A 17 -4.34 -10.21 -45.61
CA ALA A 17 -4.37 -10.67 -44.23
C ALA A 17 -3.46 -9.78 -43.39
N LYS A 18 -4.03 -9.10 -42.38
CA LYS A 18 -3.23 -8.40 -41.38
C LYS A 18 -2.22 -9.40 -40.80
N PRO A 19 -0.93 -9.02 -40.63
CA PRO A 19 0.02 -9.88 -39.95
C PRO A 19 -0.57 -10.31 -38.59
N PRO A 20 -0.34 -11.56 -38.15
CA PRO A 20 -0.77 -11.98 -36.82
C PRO A 20 -0.26 -10.95 -35.80
N PRO A 21 -1.08 -10.56 -34.80
CA PRO A 21 -0.63 -9.65 -33.77
C PRO A 21 0.65 -10.21 -33.15
N ASP A 22 1.66 -9.36 -33.03
CA ASP A 22 2.91 -9.68 -32.35
C ASP A 22 2.56 -10.26 -30.97
N PRO A 23 3.05 -11.46 -30.59
CA PRO A 23 2.75 -12.03 -29.28
C PRO A 23 3.03 -10.99 -28.20
N THR A 24 1.98 -10.60 -27.48
CA THR A 24 2.06 -9.57 -26.46
C THR A 24 3.07 -10.00 -25.41
N THR A 25 4.23 -9.35 -25.39
CA THR A 25 5.25 -9.59 -24.36
C THR A 25 4.59 -9.37 -23.00
N PRO A 26 4.67 -10.35 -22.07
CA PRO A 26 3.97 -10.24 -20.80
C PRO A 26 4.45 -9.00 -20.05
N ILE A 27 3.51 -8.32 -19.40
CA ILE A 27 3.80 -7.23 -18.49
C ILE A 27 4.57 -7.84 -17.33
N ARG A 28 5.81 -7.39 -17.11
CA ARG A 28 6.70 -7.94 -16.08
C ARG A 28 6.75 -7.03 -14.87
N ALA A 29 6.77 -5.72 -15.07
CA ALA A 29 6.85 -4.76 -13.99
C ALA A 29 5.85 -3.63 -14.19
N ARG A 30 5.67 -2.81 -13.16
CA ARG A 30 4.83 -1.62 -13.21
C ARG A 30 5.59 -0.44 -12.67
N LEU A 31 5.63 0.64 -13.44
CA LEU A 31 6.15 1.92 -12.97
C LEU A 31 5.11 2.55 -12.03
N GLU A 32 5.21 2.28 -10.73
CA GLU A 32 4.27 2.77 -9.73
C GLU A 32 4.35 4.28 -9.54
N LEU A 33 5.55 4.84 -9.61
CA LEU A 33 5.80 6.27 -9.49
C LEU A 33 6.77 6.74 -10.58
N ALA A 34 6.45 7.88 -11.17
CA ALA A 34 7.37 8.70 -11.94
C ALA A 34 7.16 10.15 -11.49
N ALA A 35 8.20 10.76 -10.92
CA ALA A 35 8.19 12.14 -10.45
C ALA A 35 9.38 12.89 -11.05
N GLY A 36 9.12 14.05 -11.67
CA GLY A 36 10.10 14.71 -12.53
C GLY A 36 10.19 14.05 -13.92
N GLU A 37 11.27 14.31 -14.62
CA GLU A 37 11.49 13.75 -15.96
C GLU A 37 11.99 12.30 -15.86
N VAL A 38 11.07 11.37 -16.14
CA VAL A 38 11.32 9.93 -16.24
C VAL A 38 10.95 9.48 -17.65
N SER A 39 11.76 8.61 -18.25
CA SER A 39 11.51 8.06 -19.58
C SER A 39 11.61 6.54 -19.56
N VAL A 40 10.80 5.89 -20.39
CA VAL A 40 10.84 4.44 -20.63
C VAL A 40 11.25 4.24 -22.08
N GLY A 41 12.24 3.38 -22.30
CA GLY A 41 12.75 2.98 -23.61
C GLY A 41 12.35 1.56 -23.96
N SER A 42 12.05 1.32 -25.23
CA SER A 42 11.92 -0.02 -25.82
C SER A 42 12.68 -0.04 -27.15
N GLY A 43 13.89 -0.61 -27.16
CA GLY A 43 14.83 -0.45 -28.27
C GLY A 43 15.29 1.01 -28.42
N ASP A 44 15.30 1.55 -29.64
CA ASP A 44 15.77 2.92 -29.93
C ASP A 44 14.76 4.04 -29.59
N LYS A 45 13.52 3.68 -29.22
CA LYS A 45 12.48 4.67 -28.89
C LYS A 45 12.42 4.87 -27.38
N ARG A 46 12.55 6.13 -26.94
CA ARG A 46 12.25 6.57 -25.58
C ARG A 46 11.00 7.43 -25.56
N GLU A 47 10.13 7.18 -24.60
CA GLU A 47 8.93 7.94 -24.36
C GLU A 47 8.86 8.42 -22.90
N PRO A 48 8.26 9.60 -22.62
CA PRO A 48 8.01 10.04 -21.27
C PRO A 48 7.19 9.00 -20.50
N ALA A 49 7.66 8.66 -19.31
CA ALA A 49 7.06 7.64 -18.48
C ALA A 49 6.03 8.25 -17.54
N MET A 50 4.94 7.51 -17.31
CA MET A 50 3.88 7.93 -16.40
C MET A 50 3.69 6.90 -15.29
N SER A 51 3.30 7.37 -14.11
CA SER A 51 2.89 6.46 -13.03
C SER A 51 1.75 5.55 -13.49
N GLY A 52 1.79 4.27 -13.10
CA GLY A 52 0.89 3.21 -13.53
C GLY A 52 1.25 2.55 -14.86
N MET A 53 2.31 3.00 -15.55
CA MET A 53 2.70 2.45 -16.85
C MET A 53 3.16 0.99 -16.69
N PRO A 54 2.55 0.03 -17.43
CA PRO A 54 3.04 -1.33 -17.47
C PRO A 54 4.36 -1.37 -18.23
N LEU A 55 5.34 -2.06 -17.66
CA LEU A 55 6.68 -2.23 -18.23
C LEU A 55 6.81 -3.65 -18.77
N ARG A 56 7.27 -3.76 -20.01
CA ARG A 56 7.47 -5.04 -20.69
C ARG A 56 8.90 -5.54 -20.45
N ALA A 57 9.12 -6.83 -20.68
CA ALA A 57 10.48 -7.34 -20.76
C ALA A 57 11.26 -6.60 -21.86
N GLY A 58 12.50 -6.20 -21.58
CA GLY A 58 13.34 -5.38 -22.45
C GLY A 58 13.18 -3.87 -22.26
N SER A 59 12.28 -3.39 -21.38
CA SER A 59 12.13 -1.97 -21.12
C SER A 59 13.32 -1.39 -20.33
N SER A 60 13.83 -0.24 -20.77
CA SER A 60 14.80 0.58 -20.04
C SER A 60 14.08 1.74 -19.36
N ILE A 61 14.43 2.11 -18.13
CA ILE A 61 13.85 3.23 -17.40
C ILE A 61 14.98 4.17 -17.00
N SER A 62 14.87 5.44 -17.38
CA SER A 62 15.85 6.48 -17.05
C SER A 62 15.19 7.63 -16.29
N THR A 63 15.84 8.08 -15.22
CA THR A 63 15.45 9.25 -14.42
C THR A 63 16.44 10.40 -14.65
N ALA A 64 15.95 11.60 -14.94
CA ALA A 64 16.79 12.79 -15.04
C ALA A 64 17.28 13.28 -13.66
N ALA A 65 18.12 14.31 -13.65
CA ALA A 65 18.55 14.95 -12.40
C ALA A 65 17.33 15.47 -11.61
N GLY A 66 17.28 15.15 -10.32
CA GLY A 66 16.15 15.52 -9.45
C GLY A 66 14.88 14.67 -9.63
N ALA A 67 14.80 13.82 -10.65
CA ALA A 67 13.67 12.91 -10.82
C ALA A 67 13.73 11.70 -9.86
N ARG A 68 12.60 11.00 -9.72
CA ARG A 68 12.42 9.78 -8.94
C ARG A 68 11.48 8.83 -9.65
N ALA A 69 11.74 7.53 -9.54
CA ALA A 69 10.82 6.51 -10.03
C ALA A 69 10.67 5.38 -9.03
N LEU A 70 9.49 4.79 -8.89
CA LEU A 70 9.26 3.55 -8.14
C LEU A 70 8.78 2.51 -9.14
N VAL A 71 9.44 1.37 -9.19
CA VAL A 71 9.08 0.25 -10.06
C VAL A 71 8.76 -0.96 -9.18
N ARG A 72 7.56 -1.53 -9.34
CA ARG A 72 7.20 -2.82 -8.76
C ARG A 72 7.57 -3.92 -9.74
N LEU A 73 8.37 -4.87 -9.26
CA LEU A 73 8.95 -5.95 -10.03
C LEU A 73 8.08 -7.23 -9.93
N PRO A 74 8.25 -8.19 -10.85
CA PRO A 74 7.39 -9.38 -10.92
C PRO A 74 7.53 -10.33 -9.73
N ASP A 75 8.66 -10.31 -9.02
CA ASP A 75 8.91 -11.11 -7.82
C ASP A 75 8.35 -10.44 -6.54
N GLY A 76 7.59 -9.35 -6.70
CA GLY A 76 6.99 -8.59 -5.60
C GLY A 76 7.91 -7.53 -5.00
N SER A 77 9.21 -7.54 -5.34
CA SER A 77 10.15 -6.51 -4.90
C SER A 77 9.84 -5.14 -5.50
N THR A 78 10.35 -4.09 -4.85
CA THR A 78 10.20 -2.71 -5.33
C THR A 78 11.54 -2.01 -5.43
N THR A 79 11.77 -1.30 -6.53
CA THR A 79 12.96 -0.47 -6.72
C THR A 79 12.58 1.01 -6.76
N PHE A 80 13.18 1.82 -5.91
CA PHE A 80 13.04 3.27 -5.93
C PHE A 80 14.32 3.89 -6.49
N LEU A 81 14.22 4.54 -7.64
CA LEU A 81 15.35 5.09 -8.39
C LEU A 81 15.63 6.53 -7.96
N ARG A 82 16.91 6.81 -7.66
CA ARG A 82 17.44 8.18 -7.48
C ARG A 82 17.53 8.85 -8.84
N GLY A 83 17.55 10.18 -8.87
CA GLY A 83 17.72 10.95 -10.11
C GLY A 83 19.11 10.68 -10.73
N GLY A 84 19.16 10.60 -12.06
CA GLY A 84 20.36 10.19 -12.79
C GLY A 84 20.54 8.68 -12.91
N THR A 85 19.53 7.88 -12.56
CA THR A 85 19.58 6.41 -12.62
C THR A 85 18.96 5.87 -13.89
N THR A 86 19.60 4.86 -14.47
CA THR A 86 19.06 4.07 -15.58
C THR A 86 19.11 2.58 -15.27
N ILE A 87 17.98 1.91 -15.43
CA ILE A 87 17.85 0.46 -15.28
C ILE A 87 17.28 -0.16 -16.56
N ALA A 88 17.61 -1.42 -16.83
CA ALA A 88 17.01 -2.24 -17.88
C ALA A 88 16.39 -3.50 -17.30
N LEU A 89 15.13 -3.75 -17.65
CA LEU A 89 14.36 -4.91 -17.22
C LEU A 89 14.53 -6.03 -18.24
N GLN A 90 15.10 -7.15 -17.82
CA GLN A 90 15.20 -8.38 -18.60
C GLN A 90 14.25 -9.43 -18.02
N GLU A 91 14.32 -10.67 -18.51
CA GLU A 91 13.36 -11.71 -18.14
C GLU A 91 13.43 -12.13 -16.67
N SER A 92 14.65 -12.27 -16.13
CA SER A 92 14.92 -12.64 -14.73
C SER A 92 15.99 -11.74 -14.08
N VAL A 93 16.35 -10.64 -14.75
CA VAL A 93 17.45 -9.76 -14.35
C VAL A 93 17.01 -8.30 -14.42
N VAL A 94 17.36 -7.53 -13.41
CA VAL A 94 17.27 -6.06 -13.41
C VAL A 94 18.69 -5.50 -13.50
N ALA A 95 19.06 -5.00 -14.67
CA ALA A 95 20.38 -4.41 -14.88
C ALA A 95 20.37 -2.93 -14.47
N LEU A 96 21.24 -2.55 -13.53
CA LEU A 96 21.56 -1.16 -13.22
C LEU A 96 22.67 -0.71 -14.17
N GLU A 97 22.30 0.07 -15.20
CA GLU A 97 23.27 0.58 -16.18
C GLU A 97 24.11 1.72 -15.59
N SER A 98 23.49 2.60 -14.81
CA SER A 98 24.16 3.67 -14.09
C SER A 98 23.26 4.27 -13.01
N GLY A 99 23.87 4.91 -12.01
CA GLY A 99 23.18 5.63 -10.95
C GLY A 99 22.96 4.78 -9.70
N GLU A 100 21.85 5.02 -9.00
CA GLU A 100 21.59 4.47 -7.67
C GLU A 100 20.09 4.22 -7.46
N TYR A 101 19.74 3.04 -6.97
CA TYR A 101 18.38 2.78 -6.51
C TYR A 101 18.37 2.05 -5.17
N TRP A 102 17.27 2.22 -4.46
CA TRP A 102 16.90 1.43 -3.31
C TRP A 102 16.10 0.22 -3.75
N LEU A 103 16.41 -0.96 -3.22
CA LEU A 103 15.72 -2.21 -3.45
C LEU A 103 15.12 -2.70 -2.13
N ASP A 104 13.80 -2.91 -2.14
CA ASP A 104 13.09 -3.63 -1.10
C ASP A 104 12.64 -4.99 -1.63
N VAL A 105 13.22 -6.04 -1.07
CA VAL A 105 12.92 -7.44 -1.40
C VAL A 105 12.08 -8.04 -0.25
N PRO A 106 10.84 -8.48 -0.50
CA PRO A 106 10.05 -9.19 0.50
C PRO A 106 10.67 -10.58 0.80
N PRO A 107 10.12 -11.31 1.77
CA PRO A 107 10.38 -12.74 1.89
C PRO A 107 9.93 -13.46 0.60
N ILE A 108 10.89 -13.99 -0.15
CA ILE A 108 10.68 -14.67 -1.43
C ILE A 108 11.24 -16.09 -1.31
N GLU A 109 10.40 -17.10 -1.51
CA GLU A 109 10.82 -18.51 -1.39
C GLU A 109 11.42 -19.08 -2.69
N ARG A 110 11.07 -18.53 -3.87
CA ARG A 110 11.57 -18.90 -5.21
C ARG A 110 11.57 -17.73 -6.20
N ASP A 111 12.38 -17.83 -7.25
CA ASP A 111 12.44 -16.88 -8.38
C ASP A 111 12.81 -15.43 -8.03
N ALA A 112 13.64 -15.23 -6.99
CA ALA A 112 14.21 -13.93 -6.67
C ALA A 112 14.97 -13.36 -7.86
N LEU A 113 14.71 -12.10 -8.21
CA LEU A 113 15.37 -11.46 -9.34
C LEU A 113 16.86 -11.21 -9.05
N GLU A 114 17.67 -11.41 -10.08
CA GLU A 114 19.08 -11.03 -10.05
C GLU A 114 19.21 -9.54 -10.40
N HIS A 115 19.91 -8.78 -9.58
CA HIS A 115 20.23 -7.39 -9.85
C HIS A 115 21.67 -7.26 -10.34
N ARG A 116 21.88 -6.78 -11.56
CA ARG A 116 23.21 -6.74 -12.21
C ARG A 116 23.76 -5.32 -12.26
N LEU A 117 24.98 -5.12 -11.77
CA LEU A 117 25.73 -3.86 -11.78
C LEU A 117 27.05 -4.07 -12.54
N GLY A 118 27.00 -3.98 -13.87
CA GLY A 118 28.12 -4.37 -14.73
C GLY A 118 28.38 -5.88 -14.65
N ASP A 119 29.60 -6.27 -14.25
CA ASP A 119 30.01 -7.68 -14.07
C ASP A 119 29.59 -8.28 -12.72
N VAL A 120 28.98 -7.47 -11.84
CA VAL A 120 28.56 -7.89 -10.50
C VAL A 120 27.08 -8.26 -10.52
N SER A 121 26.73 -9.37 -9.88
CA SER A 121 25.35 -9.74 -9.59
C SER A 121 25.05 -9.68 -8.10
N VAL A 122 23.83 -9.28 -7.77
CA VAL A 122 23.31 -9.16 -6.41
C VAL A 122 22.00 -9.93 -6.35
N THR A 123 21.88 -10.78 -5.34
CA THR A 123 20.64 -11.50 -5.02
C THR A 123 20.36 -11.37 -3.54
N ALA A 124 19.09 -11.32 -3.17
CA ALA A 124 18.68 -11.18 -1.80
C ALA A 124 17.27 -11.72 -1.58
N THR A 125 16.92 -11.89 -0.32
CA THR A 125 15.60 -12.32 0.14
C THR A 125 15.35 -11.65 1.48
N ASP A 126 14.16 -11.11 1.71
CA ASP A 126 13.80 -10.39 2.94
C ASP A 126 14.84 -9.33 3.34
N ALA A 127 15.11 -8.40 2.42
CA ALA A 127 16.22 -7.47 2.54
C ALA A 127 15.91 -6.09 1.95
N GLY A 128 16.54 -5.07 2.53
CA GLY A 128 16.46 -3.68 2.10
C GLY A 128 17.86 -3.14 1.89
N MET A 129 18.15 -2.66 0.69
CA MET A 129 19.51 -2.29 0.29
C MET A 129 19.57 -1.20 -0.77
N SER A 130 20.69 -0.47 -0.80
CA SER A 130 21.00 0.48 -1.85
C SER A 130 22.03 -0.11 -2.81
N LEU A 131 21.70 -0.08 -4.10
CA LEU A 131 22.56 -0.53 -5.20
C LEU A 131 23.00 0.69 -6.00
N ARG A 132 24.31 0.86 -6.15
CA ARG A 132 24.91 1.95 -6.92
C ARG A 132 25.91 1.43 -7.95
N HIS A 133 25.77 1.88 -9.19
CA HIS A 133 26.73 1.62 -10.26
C HIS A 133 27.19 2.93 -10.89
N ALA A 134 28.50 3.20 -10.81
CA ALA A 134 29.12 4.35 -11.45
C ALA A 134 30.59 4.04 -11.76
N ASP A 135 31.09 4.52 -12.91
CA ASP A 135 32.51 4.44 -13.29
C ASP A 135 33.12 3.01 -13.23
N GLY A 136 32.31 1.99 -13.53
CA GLY A 136 32.72 0.58 -13.47
C GLY A 136 32.84 0.00 -12.05
N GLU A 137 32.45 0.78 -11.03
CA GLU A 137 32.36 0.35 -9.64
C GLU A 137 30.90 0.01 -9.29
N ALA A 138 30.71 -1.12 -8.62
CA ALA A 138 29.46 -1.53 -8.02
C ALA A 138 29.58 -1.39 -6.49
N ARG A 139 28.60 -0.72 -5.87
CA ARG A 139 28.47 -0.63 -4.41
C ARG A 139 27.11 -1.11 -3.98
N VAL A 140 27.09 -1.91 -2.92
CA VAL A 140 25.88 -2.50 -2.35
C VAL A 140 25.93 -2.28 -0.85
N TYR A 141 25.10 -1.37 -0.36
CA TYR A 141 24.90 -1.18 1.07
C TYR A 141 23.63 -1.90 1.51
N VAL A 142 23.72 -2.74 2.53
CA VAL A 142 22.56 -3.47 3.08
C VAL A 142 22.13 -2.80 4.37
N ALA A 143 20.93 -2.21 4.41
CA ALA A 143 20.41 -1.63 5.64
C ALA A 143 19.75 -2.72 6.52
N ARG A 144 19.08 -3.69 5.90
CA ARG A 144 18.42 -4.80 6.59
C ARG A 144 18.46 -6.10 5.78
N GLY A 145 18.40 -7.22 6.50
CA GLY A 145 18.51 -8.55 5.91
C GLY A 145 19.94 -8.88 5.51
N MET A 146 20.07 -9.61 4.40
CA MET A 146 21.35 -10.04 3.83
C MET A 146 21.27 -10.03 2.32
N ALA A 147 22.35 -9.60 1.68
CA ALA A 147 22.53 -9.72 0.24
C ALA A 147 23.73 -10.62 -0.07
N ILE A 148 23.70 -11.24 -1.24
CA ILE A 148 24.83 -11.97 -1.79
C ILE A 148 25.31 -11.20 -3.01
N MET A 149 26.55 -10.71 -2.95
CA MET A 149 27.22 -10.03 -4.04
C MET A 149 28.23 -10.98 -4.68
N THR A 150 28.10 -11.21 -5.98
CA THR A 150 28.99 -12.09 -6.75
C THR A 150 29.65 -11.31 -7.87
N SER A 151 30.97 -11.40 -7.96
CA SER A 151 31.76 -10.96 -9.12
C SER A 151 32.55 -12.15 -9.69
N PRO A 152 33.18 -12.01 -10.88
CA PRO A 152 34.08 -13.03 -11.39
C PRO A 152 35.25 -13.38 -10.47
N GLY A 153 35.67 -12.44 -9.61
CA GLY A 153 36.75 -12.62 -8.65
C GLY A 153 36.34 -13.31 -7.36
N GLY A 154 35.03 -13.46 -7.08
CA GLY A 154 34.55 -14.14 -5.88
C GLY A 154 33.13 -13.75 -5.46
N ARG A 155 32.65 -14.42 -4.42
CA ARG A 155 31.32 -14.22 -3.84
C ARG A 155 31.46 -13.83 -2.37
N VAL A 156 30.70 -12.83 -1.94
CA VAL A 156 30.62 -12.39 -0.54
C VAL A 156 29.18 -12.28 -0.08
N GLU A 157 28.96 -12.48 1.22
CA GLU A 157 27.73 -12.13 1.91
C GLU A 157 27.88 -10.73 2.50
N VAL A 158 26.82 -9.92 2.39
CA VAL A 158 26.77 -8.54 2.89
C VAL A 158 25.60 -8.46 3.85
N LYS A 159 25.87 -8.18 5.12
CA LYS A 159 24.86 -8.14 6.18
C LYS A 159 24.38 -6.72 6.43
N ALA A 160 23.28 -6.61 7.16
CA ALA A 160 22.79 -5.33 7.65
C ALA A 160 23.90 -4.48 8.31
N GLY A 161 24.03 -3.23 7.87
CA GLY A 161 25.07 -2.29 8.30
C GLY A 161 26.41 -2.43 7.57
N GLU A 162 26.52 -3.29 6.55
CA GLU A 162 27.72 -3.48 5.74
C GLU A 162 27.54 -2.93 4.32
N GLU A 163 28.63 -2.48 3.72
CA GLU A 163 28.74 -2.16 2.30
C GLU A 163 29.77 -3.07 1.65
N ALA A 164 29.40 -3.63 0.50
CA ALA A 164 30.31 -4.33 -0.38
C ALA A 164 30.59 -3.52 -1.64
N THR A 165 31.86 -3.46 -2.02
CA THR A 165 32.30 -2.78 -3.22
C THR A 165 33.11 -3.71 -4.11
N ALA A 166 32.93 -3.59 -5.43
CA ALA A 166 33.73 -4.30 -6.42
C ALA A 166 33.92 -3.42 -7.66
N LYS A 167 35.11 -3.51 -8.27
CA LYS A 167 35.44 -2.76 -9.49
C LYS A 167 35.77 -3.74 -10.61
N GLY A 168 34.98 -3.71 -11.68
CA GLY A 168 35.07 -4.68 -12.78
C GLY A 168 35.01 -6.13 -12.28
N THR A 169 36.02 -6.92 -12.62
CA THR A 169 36.08 -8.35 -12.31
C THR A 169 36.75 -8.69 -10.97
N ALA A 170 37.18 -7.69 -10.20
CA ALA A 170 37.84 -7.90 -8.92
C ALA A 170 36.91 -8.56 -7.87
N ALA A 171 37.49 -9.28 -6.92
CA ALA A 171 36.75 -9.85 -5.80
C ALA A 171 36.09 -8.73 -4.98
N PRO A 172 34.84 -8.90 -4.47
CA PRO A 172 34.20 -7.87 -3.68
C PRO A 172 34.86 -7.71 -2.31
N GLU A 173 34.98 -6.46 -1.84
CA GLU A 173 35.42 -6.13 -0.49
C GLU A 173 34.25 -5.68 0.37
N VAL A 174 34.06 -6.29 1.55
CA VAL A 174 33.00 -5.92 2.50
C VAL A 174 33.59 -5.09 3.64
N LYS A 175 32.94 -3.97 3.96
CA LYS A 175 33.32 -3.09 5.08
C LYS A 175 32.08 -2.68 5.87
N PRO A 176 32.17 -2.61 7.21
CA PRO A 176 31.09 -2.08 8.02
C PRO A 176 30.93 -0.57 7.78
N VAL A 177 29.69 -0.10 7.68
CA VAL A 177 29.35 1.31 7.50
C VAL A 177 28.73 1.81 8.79
N ALA A 178 29.45 2.71 9.48
CA ALA A 178 28.98 3.29 10.73
C ALA A 178 27.79 4.26 10.54
N PHE A 179 27.72 4.91 9.38
CA PHE A 179 26.68 5.86 9.04
C PHE A 179 26.46 5.87 7.52
N TRP A 180 25.27 5.48 7.09
CA TRP A 180 24.85 5.52 5.69
C TRP A 180 23.94 6.72 5.43
N ASP A 181 24.18 7.43 4.33
CA ASP A 181 23.39 8.60 3.91
C ASP A 181 22.07 8.12 3.29
N ASP A 182 21.01 8.07 4.11
CA ASP A 182 19.69 7.62 3.66
C ASP A 182 18.99 8.66 2.77
N TRP A 183 19.34 8.62 1.49
CA TRP A 183 18.73 9.44 0.45
C TRP A 183 17.27 9.07 0.13
N THR A 184 16.78 7.93 0.65
CA THR A 184 15.42 7.45 0.38
C THR A 184 14.36 8.16 1.22
N GLY A 185 14.78 8.92 2.23
CA GLY A 185 13.86 9.62 3.13
C GLY A 185 13.19 8.67 4.12
N GLY A 186 13.91 7.64 4.60
CA GLY A 186 13.49 6.73 5.66
C GLY A 186 13.20 5.30 5.21
N MET A 187 13.18 4.98 3.92
CA MET A 187 12.82 3.62 3.46
C MET A 187 13.88 2.55 3.79
N ALA A 188 15.07 2.96 4.22
CA ALA A 188 16.09 2.02 4.66
C ALA A 188 15.90 1.54 6.10
N ASP A 189 15.38 2.42 6.95
CA ASP A 189 15.08 2.12 8.35
C ASP A 189 13.67 1.54 8.51
N PHE A 190 12.81 1.69 7.50
CA PHE A 190 11.42 1.23 7.48
C PHE A 190 11.18 0.38 6.24
N ASP A 191 10.77 -0.87 6.43
CA ASP A 191 10.43 -1.72 5.30
C ASP A 191 9.27 -1.06 4.47
N ALA A 192 9.27 -1.17 3.15
CA ALA A 192 8.14 -0.72 2.32
C ALA A 192 7.09 -1.84 2.10
N SER A 193 7.27 -3.02 2.72
CA SER A 193 6.44 -4.23 2.60
C SER A 193 5.67 -4.65 3.89
N GLY A 194 5.66 -3.81 4.93
CA GLY A 194 5.51 -4.18 6.34
C GLY A 194 5.65 -2.99 7.34
N ALA A 195 6.27 -1.86 6.94
CA ALA A 195 6.03 -0.52 7.46
C ALA A 195 5.07 0.24 6.53
N SER A 196 4.08 -0.48 6.00
CA SER A 196 2.73 0.09 5.92
C SER A 196 2.49 0.86 7.23
N PRO A 197 2.07 2.14 7.19
CA PRO A 197 1.41 2.73 8.35
C PRO A 197 0.46 1.68 8.89
N GLY A 198 0.64 1.26 10.15
CA GLY A 198 -0.32 0.38 10.77
C GLY A 198 -1.71 0.95 10.48
N PRO A 199 -2.63 0.19 9.87
CA PRO A 199 -3.86 0.79 9.36
C PRO A 199 -4.53 1.57 10.47
N GLY A 200 -5.16 2.70 10.14
CA GLY A 200 -5.82 3.56 11.12
C GLY A 200 -4.94 4.59 11.83
N THR A 201 -3.60 4.49 11.82
CA THR A 201 -2.71 5.50 12.42
C THR A 201 -1.76 6.11 11.38
N GLY A 202 -1.96 7.38 11.07
CA GLY A 202 -1.10 8.11 10.14
C GLY A 202 0.31 8.38 10.70
N THR A 203 1.28 8.50 9.81
CA THR A 203 2.68 8.83 10.12
C THR A 203 3.13 10.03 9.29
N ILE A 204 3.91 10.94 9.89
CA ILE A 204 4.63 11.99 9.15
C ILE A 204 6.13 11.74 9.21
N TYR A 205 6.77 11.75 8.04
CA TYR A 205 8.22 11.83 7.90
C TYR A 205 8.62 13.24 7.50
N GLY A 206 9.29 13.96 8.40
CA GLY A 206 9.71 15.35 8.22
C GLY A 206 11.13 15.45 7.65
N VAL A 207 11.30 16.25 6.61
CA VAL A 207 12.57 16.54 5.96
C VAL A 207 12.90 18.03 6.13
N ASP A 208 14.13 18.33 6.51
CA ASP A 208 14.61 19.71 6.56
C ASP A 208 14.98 20.18 5.14
N ALA A 209 14.14 21.03 4.55
CA ALA A 209 14.37 21.57 3.21
C ALA A 209 15.59 22.51 3.13
N GLY A 210 16.09 23.03 4.26
CA GLY A 210 17.31 23.82 4.36
C GLY A 210 18.52 23.03 4.88
N GLY A 211 18.36 21.73 5.10
CA GLY A 211 19.42 20.82 5.54
C GLY A 211 20.42 20.49 4.43
N GLU A 212 21.51 19.84 4.80
CA GLU A 212 22.41 19.24 3.81
C GLU A 212 21.64 18.23 2.96
N SER A 213 21.93 18.20 1.66
CA SER A 213 21.32 17.24 0.74
C SER A 213 21.59 15.82 1.22
N GLY A 214 20.55 15.07 1.59
CA GLY A 214 20.67 13.73 2.19
C GLY A 214 20.27 13.64 3.67
N ALA A 215 19.97 14.76 4.34
CA ALA A 215 19.53 14.73 5.74
C ALA A 215 18.37 13.75 5.97
N PRO A 216 18.47 12.84 6.96
CA PRO A 216 17.50 11.76 7.14
C PRO A 216 16.12 12.31 7.48
N ALA A 217 15.09 11.69 6.91
CA ALA A 217 13.71 12.05 7.24
C ALA A 217 13.39 11.61 8.68
N GLN A 218 12.86 12.51 9.48
CA GLN A 218 12.52 12.24 10.86
C GLN A 218 11.06 11.86 11.00
N ARG A 219 10.78 10.69 11.55
CA ARG A 219 9.42 10.32 11.95
C ARG A 219 8.94 11.23 13.09
N LEU A 220 7.86 11.96 12.86
CA LEU A 220 7.29 12.86 13.86
C LEU A 220 6.45 12.11 14.88
N GLN A 221 6.46 12.59 16.12
CA GLN A 221 5.72 11.99 17.22
C GLN A 221 4.24 12.37 17.16
N ILE A 222 3.36 11.42 17.48
CA ILE A 222 1.92 11.67 17.60
C ILE A 222 1.63 12.22 18.99
N LYS A 223 1.39 13.53 19.09
CA LYS A 223 1.00 14.19 20.35
C LYS A 223 -0.43 13.82 20.74
N ARG A 224 -1.35 13.79 19.76
CA ARG A 224 -2.76 13.44 19.97
C ARG A 224 -3.30 12.65 18.79
N GLN A 225 -4.16 11.67 19.06
CA GLN A 225 -4.99 10.97 18.09
C GLN A 225 -6.40 10.81 18.64
N ALA A 226 -7.37 11.42 17.97
CA ALA A 226 -8.78 11.30 18.28
C ALA A 226 -9.51 10.62 17.13
N VAL A 227 -10.15 9.49 17.44
CA VAL A 227 -10.89 8.66 16.50
C VAL A 227 -12.37 8.79 16.83
N THR A 228 -13.16 9.16 15.85
CA THR A 228 -14.63 9.20 15.97
C THR A 228 -15.21 8.35 14.86
N ALA A 229 -15.81 7.22 15.22
CA ALA A 229 -16.54 6.35 14.32
C ALA A 229 -18.04 6.58 14.51
N THR A 230 -18.75 6.90 13.44
CA THR A 230 -20.21 7.02 13.42
C THR A 230 -20.78 5.85 12.64
N LEU A 231 -21.41 4.91 13.34
CA LEU A 231 -21.92 3.67 12.77
C LEU A 231 -23.44 3.79 12.57
N ARG A 232 -23.89 3.76 11.32
CA ARG A 232 -25.31 3.90 10.96
C ARG A 232 -25.67 2.84 9.95
N ASP A 233 -26.58 1.94 10.34
CA ASP A 233 -27.11 0.89 9.48
C ASP A 233 -26.04 0.08 8.74
N GLY A 234 -24.89 -0.18 9.35
CA GLY A 234 -23.80 -0.92 8.73
C GLY A 234 -23.00 -0.16 7.66
N LEU A 235 -23.08 1.17 7.68
CA LEU A 235 -22.06 2.06 7.12
C LEU A 235 -21.38 2.76 8.30
N SER A 236 -20.05 2.78 8.30
CA SER A 236 -19.26 3.47 9.31
C SER A 236 -18.51 4.62 8.65
N GLU A 237 -18.67 5.83 9.19
CA GLU A 237 -17.77 6.94 8.89
C GLU A 237 -16.78 7.07 10.04
N THR A 238 -15.50 6.91 9.76
CA THR A 238 -14.43 7.07 10.74
C THR A 238 -13.63 8.33 10.44
N GLN A 239 -13.59 9.26 11.40
CA GLN A 239 -12.72 10.42 11.40
C GLN A 239 -11.52 10.15 12.32
N VAL A 240 -10.31 10.35 11.80
CA VAL A 240 -9.05 10.27 12.53
C VAL A 240 -8.40 11.66 12.54
N ASP A 241 -8.37 12.28 13.71
CA ASP A 241 -7.81 13.61 13.95
C ASP A 241 -6.51 13.49 14.74
N GLN A 242 -5.39 13.76 14.06
CA GLN A 242 -4.04 13.56 14.56
C GLN A 242 -3.30 14.88 14.69
N THR A 243 -2.50 15.01 15.75
CA THR A 243 -1.59 16.15 15.94
C THR A 243 -0.18 15.60 16.07
N PHE A 244 0.69 15.98 15.13
CA PHE A 244 2.09 15.60 15.09
C PHE A 244 2.95 16.71 15.70
N PHE A 245 4.00 16.33 16.43
CA PHE A 245 4.98 17.24 17.02
C PHE A 245 6.32 17.14 16.30
N ASN A 246 6.86 18.30 15.90
CA ASN A 246 8.21 18.44 15.39
C ASN A 246 9.15 18.78 16.55
N PRO A 247 10.03 17.85 16.99
CA PRO A 247 10.96 18.10 18.08
C PRO A 247 12.18 18.92 17.66
N THR A 248 12.39 19.19 16.37
CA THR A 248 13.57 19.90 15.88
C THR A 248 13.45 21.41 16.05
N GLY A 249 14.60 22.09 16.13
CA GLY A 249 14.68 23.55 16.10
C GLY A 249 14.49 24.16 14.71
N ARG A 250 14.05 23.39 13.70
CA ARG A 250 13.92 23.83 12.31
C ARG A 250 12.53 23.54 11.76
N GLN A 251 12.13 24.30 10.74
CA GLN A 251 10.91 24.03 10.00
C GLN A 251 11.12 22.81 9.11
N LEU A 252 10.16 21.89 9.10
CA LEU A 252 10.22 20.69 8.28
C LEU A 252 9.12 20.70 7.21
N GLU A 253 9.39 19.96 6.15
CA GLU A 253 8.42 19.54 5.17
C GLU A 253 8.08 18.07 5.42
N GLY A 254 6.80 17.74 5.61
CA GLY A 254 6.37 16.40 5.99
C GLY A 254 5.71 15.62 4.86
N TRP A 255 5.99 14.32 4.78
CA TRP A 255 5.18 13.36 4.04
C TRP A 255 4.28 12.60 5.01
N TYR A 256 2.98 12.89 4.94
CA TYR A 256 1.94 12.16 5.67
C TYR A 256 1.57 10.90 4.90
N TRP A 257 1.47 9.78 5.62
CA TRP A 257 1.03 8.49 5.11
C TRP A 257 -0.08 7.94 5.99
N PHE A 258 -1.12 7.39 5.38
CA PHE A 258 -2.24 6.78 6.09
C PHE A 258 -2.83 5.61 5.30
N ASP A 259 -3.04 4.50 5.99
CA ASP A 259 -3.68 3.32 5.43
C ASP A 259 -5.09 3.17 6.00
N VAL A 260 -6.08 3.06 5.12
CA VAL A 260 -7.47 2.76 5.49
C VAL A 260 -7.69 1.24 5.56
N PRO A 261 -8.75 0.77 6.25
CA PRO A 261 -9.17 -0.63 6.19
C PRO A 261 -9.45 -1.12 4.76
N GLU A 262 -9.38 -2.43 4.54
CA GLU A 262 -9.76 -3.02 3.27
C GLU A 262 -11.23 -2.73 2.93
N GLY A 263 -11.51 -2.32 1.70
CA GLY A 263 -12.85 -1.94 1.26
C GLY A 263 -13.34 -0.58 1.78
N ALA A 264 -12.53 0.14 2.56
CA ALA A 264 -12.83 1.51 2.96
C ALA A 264 -12.42 2.53 1.87
N SER A 265 -13.11 3.66 1.83
CA SER A 265 -12.82 4.77 0.91
C SER A 265 -12.68 6.08 1.68
N VAL A 266 -11.61 6.83 1.44
CA VAL A 266 -11.46 8.17 2.02
C VAL A 266 -12.55 9.09 1.50
N SER A 267 -13.19 9.83 2.41
CA SER A 267 -14.27 10.78 2.15
C SER A 267 -13.92 12.22 2.54
N GLY A 268 -12.85 12.43 3.31
CA GLY A 268 -12.41 13.76 3.71
C GLY A 268 -10.94 13.81 4.13
N PHE A 269 -10.29 14.93 3.84
CA PHE A 269 -8.95 15.21 4.32
C PHE A 269 -8.86 16.71 4.64
N ALA A 270 -8.21 17.06 5.75
CA ALA A 270 -7.99 18.43 6.13
C ALA A 270 -6.68 18.58 6.89
N VAL A 271 -6.04 19.73 6.72
CA VAL A 271 -4.84 20.10 7.48
C VAL A 271 -5.08 21.46 8.11
N GLU A 272 -4.63 21.62 9.35
CA GLU A 272 -4.76 22.89 10.06
C GLU A 272 -3.75 23.91 9.51
N THR A 273 -4.23 25.06 9.04
CA THR A 273 -3.44 26.23 8.62
C THR A 273 -3.96 27.45 9.38
N ASP A 274 -3.07 28.20 10.04
CA ASP A 274 -3.42 29.39 10.84
C ASP A 274 -4.53 29.18 11.87
N GLY A 275 -4.56 27.99 12.48
CA GLY A 275 -5.56 27.61 13.50
C GLY A 275 -6.92 27.21 12.94
N GLN A 276 -7.07 27.16 11.61
CA GLN A 276 -8.29 26.68 10.94
C GLN A 276 -8.01 25.40 10.17
N LEU A 277 -8.94 24.44 10.20
CA LEU A 277 -8.86 23.26 9.34
C LEU A 277 -9.23 23.67 7.92
N VAL A 278 -8.27 23.53 7.01
CA VAL A 278 -8.48 23.72 5.58
C VAL A 278 -8.68 22.34 4.96
N GLU A 279 -9.85 22.12 4.36
CA GLU A 279 -10.10 20.87 3.63
C GLU A 279 -9.19 20.79 2.41
N GLY A 280 -8.61 19.62 2.22
CA GLY A 280 -7.79 19.28 1.07
C GLY A 280 -8.66 18.92 -0.12
N GLU A 281 -8.17 19.25 -1.30
CA GLU A 281 -8.77 18.76 -2.54
C GLU A 281 -8.30 17.33 -2.81
N PHE A 282 -9.24 16.49 -3.26
CA PHE A 282 -8.96 15.16 -3.76
C PHE A 282 -8.61 15.26 -5.23
N ILE A 283 -7.37 14.93 -5.56
CA ILE A 283 -6.91 15.06 -6.93
C ILE A 283 -6.30 13.73 -7.38
N GLU A 284 -6.71 13.26 -8.56
CA GLU A 284 -6.04 12.15 -9.20
C GLU A 284 -4.58 12.54 -9.52
N LYS A 285 -3.66 11.58 -9.39
CA LYS A 285 -2.20 11.75 -9.38
C LYS A 285 -1.59 12.69 -10.45
N ARG A 286 -2.26 12.92 -11.58
CA ARG A 286 -1.79 13.79 -12.68
C ARG A 286 -1.99 15.30 -12.44
N GLU A 287 -2.98 15.69 -11.65
CA GLU A 287 -3.38 17.10 -11.49
C GLU A 287 -2.80 17.73 -10.19
N ALA A 288 -2.42 16.90 -9.22
CA ALA A 288 -1.81 17.31 -7.94
C ALA A 288 -0.45 18.02 -8.08
N ALA A 289 0.44 17.50 -8.94
CA ALA A 289 1.82 18.00 -9.06
C ALA A 289 1.90 19.42 -9.68
N ALA A 290 0.97 19.74 -10.60
CA ALA A 290 0.94 21.02 -11.30
C ALA A 290 0.46 22.17 -10.39
N GLN A 291 -0.57 21.92 -9.57
CA GLN A 291 -1.12 22.93 -8.66
C GLN A 291 -0.18 23.22 -7.46
N TYR A 292 0.55 22.21 -6.97
CA TYR A 292 1.46 22.37 -5.83
C TYR A 292 2.65 23.30 -6.13
N GLY A 293 3.24 23.22 -7.33
CA GLY A 293 4.37 24.07 -7.72
C GLY A 293 4.04 25.56 -7.68
N VAL A 294 2.79 25.91 -8.02
CA VAL A 294 2.27 27.29 -7.98
C VAL A 294 2.01 27.74 -6.54
N ALA A 295 1.45 26.87 -5.69
CA ALA A 295 1.11 27.19 -4.31
C ALA A 295 2.33 27.33 -3.38
N LYS A 296 3.44 26.63 -3.69
CA LYS A 296 4.72 26.80 -2.97
C LYS A 296 5.32 28.20 -3.17
N ALA A 297 5.07 28.84 -4.32
CA ALA A 297 5.57 30.19 -4.59
C ALA A 297 4.83 31.29 -3.81
N THR A 298 3.62 31.01 -3.32
CA THR A 298 2.76 31.98 -2.60
C THR A 298 2.70 31.75 -1.09
N GLY A 299 3.43 30.75 -0.57
CA GLY A 299 3.49 30.44 0.87
C GLY A 299 2.22 29.81 1.46
N HIS A 300 1.22 29.52 0.64
CA HIS A 300 -0.07 28.94 1.03
C HIS A 300 -0.32 27.69 0.20
N ALA A 301 0.23 26.55 0.63
CA ALA A 301 -0.01 25.28 -0.05
C ALA A 301 -1.33 24.65 0.45
N PRO A 302 -2.35 24.43 -0.42
CA PRO A 302 -3.47 23.58 -0.07
C PRO A 302 -2.95 22.16 0.19
N ALA A 303 -3.54 21.49 1.17
CA ALA A 303 -3.13 20.14 1.51
C ALA A 303 -3.74 19.16 0.50
N ILE A 304 -2.94 18.67 -0.44
CA ILE A 304 -3.40 17.72 -1.46
C ILE A 304 -3.21 16.30 -0.94
N LEU A 305 -4.27 15.51 -0.93
CA LEU A 305 -4.21 14.08 -0.65
C LEU A 305 -4.10 13.30 -1.96
N GLU A 306 -3.06 12.50 -2.08
CA GLU A 306 -2.80 11.61 -3.21
C GLU A 306 -3.16 10.17 -2.83
N TRP A 307 -3.90 9.49 -3.70
CA TRP A 307 -4.12 8.05 -3.64
C TRP A 307 -2.90 7.31 -4.21
N VAL A 308 -2.31 6.40 -3.42
CA VAL A 308 -1.08 5.67 -3.78
C VAL A 308 -1.42 4.31 -4.36
N ASP A 309 -2.17 3.52 -3.60
CA ASP A 309 -2.66 2.19 -3.97
C ASP A 309 -3.93 1.84 -3.18
N GLY A 310 -4.48 0.64 -3.41
CA GLY A 310 -5.83 0.22 -2.97
C GLY A 310 -6.28 0.62 -1.56
N ARG A 311 -5.36 0.82 -0.60
CA ARG A 311 -5.69 1.29 0.75
C ARG A 311 -4.79 2.41 1.29
N SER A 312 -3.78 2.85 0.54
CA SER A 312 -2.74 3.76 1.03
C SER A 312 -2.89 5.15 0.44
N TYR A 313 -2.83 6.16 1.30
CA TYR A 313 -2.95 7.57 0.95
C TYR A 313 -1.75 8.34 1.48
N ARG A 314 -1.34 9.37 0.74
CA ARG A 314 -0.28 10.27 1.18
C ARG A 314 -0.60 11.73 0.93
N ALA A 315 -0.07 12.60 1.77
CA ALA A 315 -0.16 14.04 1.55
C ALA A 315 1.17 14.71 1.87
N ARG A 316 1.48 15.78 1.14
CA ARG A 316 2.60 16.65 1.45
C ARG A 316 2.13 17.75 2.41
N ILE A 317 2.82 17.90 3.52
CA ILE A 317 2.45 18.80 4.61
C ILE A 317 3.57 19.81 4.80
N PHE A 318 3.28 21.07 4.47
CA PHE A 318 4.20 22.17 4.65
C PHE A 318 3.43 23.43 5.07
N PRO A 319 3.99 24.27 5.96
CA PRO A 319 5.15 24.01 6.81
C PRO A 319 4.80 23.22 8.07
N ILE A 320 5.77 22.48 8.63
CA ILE A 320 5.71 21.96 10.00
C ILE A 320 6.66 22.79 10.88
N PRO A 321 6.15 23.67 11.76
CA PRO A 321 6.99 24.62 12.50
C PRO A 321 8.02 23.95 13.42
N ALA A 322 9.16 24.61 13.61
CA ALA A 322 10.18 24.23 14.60
C ALA A 322 9.58 24.16 16.01
N THR A 323 9.85 23.10 16.76
CA THR A 323 9.29 22.87 18.11
C THR A 323 7.77 23.04 18.16
N GLY A 324 7.10 22.85 17.03
CA GLY A 324 5.69 23.12 16.83
C GLY A 324 4.91 21.87 16.49
N THR A 325 3.62 22.06 16.19
CA THR A 325 2.72 20.96 15.85
C THR A 325 2.03 21.19 14.52
N ARG A 326 1.58 20.08 13.92
CA ARG A 326 0.70 20.11 12.77
C ARG A 326 -0.45 19.14 12.96
N ARG A 327 -1.69 19.62 12.77
CA ARG A 327 -2.90 18.82 12.86
C ARG A 327 -3.38 18.39 11.49
N VAL A 328 -3.76 17.12 11.38
CA VAL A 328 -4.23 16.46 10.17
C VAL A 328 -5.49 15.68 10.52
N VAL A 329 -6.52 15.79 9.69
CA VAL A 329 -7.78 15.07 9.85
C VAL A 329 -8.05 14.29 8.59
N LEU A 330 -8.30 12.99 8.72
CA LEU A 330 -8.71 12.12 7.63
C LEU A 330 -10.05 11.47 7.97
N ARG A 331 -10.97 11.40 7.01
CA ARG A 331 -12.27 10.72 7.13
C ARG A 331 -12.36 9.62 6.08
N TYR A 332 -12.86 8.47 6.45
CA TYR A 332 -13.14 7.37 5.53
C TYR A 332 -14.46 6.68 5.84
N LEU A 333 -15.05 6.09 4.82
CA LEU A 333 -16.27 5.30 4.87
C LEU A 333 -15.94 3.82 4.72
N GLU A 334 -16.59 2.99 5.52
CA GLU A 334 -16.45 1.53 5.49
C GLU A 334 -17.83 0.87 5.53
N LEU A 335 -18.03 -0.18 4.72
CA LEU A 335 -19.22 -1.02 4.80
C LEU A 335 -19.03 -2.08 5.88
N ASN A 336 -19.79 -1.98 6.96
CA ASN A 336 -19.82 -2.97 8.03
C ASN A 336 -21.21 -3.63 8.05
N PRO A 337 -21.50 -4.55 7.12
CA PRO A 337 -22.82 -5.16 7.04
C PRO A 337 -23.16 -5.90 8.33
N ILE A 338 -24.45 -5.91 8.64
CA ILE A 338 -24.98 -6.65 9.78
C ILE A 338 -25.34 -8.04 9.29
N VAL A 339 -24.56 -9.03 9.73
CA VAL A 339 -24.70 -10.44 9.35
C VAL A 339 -25.21 -11.21 10.57
N ASP A 340 -26.29 -11.97 10.42
CA ASP A 340 -26.93 -12.72 11.51
C ASP A 340 -27.22 -11.88 12.76
N GLY A 341 -27.68 -10.65 12.53
CA GLY A 341 -27.97 -9.68 13.58
C GLY A 341 -26.73 -9.10 14.26
N LYS A 342 -25.51 -9.36 13.77
CA LYS A 342 -24.26 -8.88 14.35
C LYS A 342 -23.60 -7.82 13.47
N LEU A 343 -23.31 -6.66 14.07
CA LEU A 343 -22.41 -5.64 13.54
C LEU A 343 -21.02 -5.87 14.11
N THR A 344 -19.99 -5.86 13.27
CA THR A 344 -18.59 -5.86 13.70
C THR A 344 -17.89 -4.64 13.12
N TYR A 345 -17.23 -3.88 13.99
CA TYR A 345 -16.38 -2.75 13.61
C TYR A 345 -14.99 -2.94 14.20
N VAL A 346 -13.98 -2.73 13.37
CA VAL A 346 -12.58 -2.81 13.77
C VAL A 346 -11.91 -1.50 13.40
N TYR A 347 -11.38 -0.80 14.40
CA TYR A 347 -10.44 0.29 14.13
C TYR A 347 -9.02 -0.26 14.25
N PRO A 348 -8.29 -0.35 13.13
CA PRO A 348 -6.94 -0.86 13.15
C PRO A 348 -6.04 0.12 13.92
N MET A 349 -5.29 -0.41 14.88
CA MET A 349 -4.36 0.37 15.69
C MET A 349 -3.23 -0.47 16.28
N GLY A 350 -3.37 -1.80 16.29
CA GLY A 350 -2.39 -2.73 16.83
C GLY A 350 -1.57 -3.47 15.77
N ARG A 351 -1.92 -3.35 14.48
CA ARG A 351 -1.16 -3.94 13.37
C ARG A 351 -0.03 -3.01 12.92
N GLY A 352 1.16 -3.55 12.64
CA GLY A 352 2.32 -2.80 12.12
C GLY A 352 3.20 -2.15 13.19
N ALA A 353 4.05 -1.19 12.79
CA ALA A 353 4.96 -0.46 13.70
C ALA A 353 4.19 0.53 14.60
N SER A 354 3.59 0.04 15.68
CA SER A 354 2.79 0.82 16.64
C SER A 354 3.53 2.07 17.14
N ALA A 355 3.01 3.25 16.81
CA ALA A 355 3.51 4.52 17.32
C ALA A 355 3.05 4.73 18.77
N ARG A 356 3.92 5.28 19.62
CA ARG A 356 3.49 5.85 20.89
C ARG A 356 2.70 7.13 20.63
N VAL A 357 1.48 7.19 21.18
CA VAL A 357 0.57 8.32 21.12
C VAL A 357 0.54 9.01 22.47
N GLY A 358 0.75 10.33 22.49
CA GLY A 358 0.68 11.14 23.72
C GLY A 358 -0.70 11.08 24.36
N GLU A 359 -1.73 11.44 23.62
CA GLU A 359 -3.15 11.37 24.03
C GLU A 359 -3.97 10.63 22.98
N PHE A 360 -4.54 9.49 23.37
CA PHE A 360 -5.42 8.69 22.51
C PHE A 360 -6.86 8.78 23.01
N SER A 361 -7.80 9.04 22.11
CA SER A 361 -9.23 8.89 22.37
C SER A 361 -9.93 8.23 21.19
N LEU A 362 -10.84 7.31 21.47
CA LEU A 362 -11.72 6.69 20.49
C LEU A 362 -13.16 6.81 20.98
N THR A 363 -14.06 7.18 20.07
CA THR A 363 -15.51 7.17 20.27
C THR A 363 -16.16 6.42 19.12
N ALA A 364 -16.90 5.37 19.41
CA ALA A 364 -17.81 4.73 18.47
C ALA A 364 -19.25 5.10 18.84
N ASP A 365 -19.95 5.77 17.94
CA ASP A 365 -21.34 6.21 18.10
C ASP A 365 -22.24 5.29 17.25
N LEU A 366 -23.09 4.51 17.91
CA LEU A 366 -24.05 3.59 17.28
C LEU A 366 -25.44 4.21 17.13
N GLY A 367 -25.66 5.41 17.69
CA GLY A 367 -26.96 6.09 17.72
C GLY A 367 -28.05 5.29 18.42
N GLU A 368 -29.31 5.61 18.11
CA GLU A 368 -30.51 4.97 18.70
C GLU A 368 -30.55 3.45 18.51
N LEU A 369 -29.94 2.95 17.44
CA LEU A 369 -29.88 1.53 17.17
C LEU A 369 -29.01 0.79 18.20
N GLY A 370 -27.95 1.43 18.69
CA GLY A 370 -27.08 0.88 19.74
C GLY A 370 -27.82 0.60 21.04
N ALA A 371 -28.88 1.36 21.37
CA ALA A 371 -29.72 1.12 22.54
C ALA A 371 -30.52 -0.20 22.50
N LYS A 372 -30.59 -0.83 21.31
CA LYS A 372 -31.29 -2.09 21.05
C LYS A 372 -30.33 -3.24 20.75
N MET A 373 -29.04 -3.03 21.03
CA MET A 373 -27.97 -3.98 20.77
C MET A 373 -27.26 -4.37 22.06
N ASN A 374 -26.90 -5.64 22.15
CA ASN A 374 -25.92 -6.12 23.09
C ASN A 374 -24.52 -5.78 22.55
N VAL A 375 -23.83 -4.84 23.20
CA VAL A 375 -22.52 -4.35 22.76
C VAL A 375 -21.41 -5.03 23.57
N ALA A 376 -20.44 -5.61 22.86
CA ALA A 376 -19.22 -6.17 23.40
C ALA A 376 -18.01 -5.44 22.78
N THR A 377 -16.99 -5.17 23.59
CA THR A 377 -15.78 -4.45 23.16
C THR A 377 -14.61 -4.80 24.08
N LEU A 378 -13.45 -4.16 23.87
CA LEU A 378 -12.27 -4.31 24.72
C LEU A 378 -12.56 -3.85 26.16
N ASP A 379 -11.99 -4.54 27.15
CA ASP A 379 -12.06 -4.19 28.59
C ASP A 379 -11.63 -2.74 28.88
N ASP A 380 -10.76 -2.23 28.01
CA ASP A 380 -10.18 -0.90 28.08
C ASP A 380 -11.14 0.23 27.68
N ALA A 381 -12.24 -0.11 27.03
CA ALA A 381 -13.30 0.78 26.57
C ALA A 381 -14.52 0.76 27.52
N ARG A 382 -15.34 1.80 27.44
CA ARG A 382 -16.54 1.99 28.25
C ARG A 382 -17.76 2.05 27.35
N ILE A 383 -18.76 1.25 27.67
CA ILE A 383 -20.08 1.32 27.05
C ILE A 383 -20.88 2.36 27.83
N GLU A 384 -21.39 3.37 27.13
CA GLU A 384 -22.14 4.49 27.66
C GLU A 384 -23.52 4.56 27.00
N GLN A 385 -24.43 5.31 27.62
CA GLN A 385 -25.75 5.61 27.05
C GLN A 385 -26.49 4.34 26.58
N ASN A 386 -26.50 3.29 27.40
CA ASN A 386 -27.15 2.02 27.09
C ASN A 386 -26.69 1.38 25.75
N GLY A 387 -25.42 1.51 25.36
CA GLY A 387 -24.90 0.92 24.12
C GLY A 387 -24.93 1.86 22.91
N GLN A 388 -25.49 3.07 23.05
CA GLN A 388 -25.47 4.08 21.98
C GLN A 388 -24.06 4.62 21.71
N ARG A 389 -23.17 4.56 22.70
CA ARG A 389 -21.80 5.08 22.58
C ARG A 389 -20.80 4.18 23.28
N VAL A 390 -19.64 3.98 22.65
CA VAL A 390 -18.48 3.32 23.25
C VAL A 390 -17.30 4.28 23.23
N THR A 391 -16.64 4.47 24.37
CA THR A 391 -15.51 5.41 24.51
C THR A 391 -14.26 4.70 25.02
N MET A 392 -13.09 5.12 24.55
CA MET A 392 -11.79 4.66 25.08
C MET A 392 -10.84 5.85 25.14
N ARG A 393 -10.13 6.02 26.26
CA ARG A 393 -9.13 7.08 26.42
C ARG A 393 -7.87 6.53 27.06
N ARG A 394 -6.70 6.91 26.54
CA ARG A 394 -5.38 6.50 27.06
C ARG A 394 -4.37 7.64 26.93
N SER A 395 -3.36 7.64 27.79
CA SER A 395 -2.24 8.60 27.75
C SER A 395 -0.92 7.84 27.65
N GLY A 396 0.01 8.32 26.82
CA GLY A 396 1.28 7.65 26.56
C GLY A 396 1.11 6.24 25.99
N TYR A 397 0.09 6.06 25.15
CA TYR A 397 -0.41 4.76 24.73
C TYR A 397 0.33 4.24 23.51
N THR A 398 0.71 2.97 23.53
CA THR A 398 1.22 2.24 22.36
C THR A 398 0.26 1.08 22.12
N PRO A 399 -0.68 1.20 21.17
CA PRO A 399 -1.65 0.14 20.93
C PRO A 399 -0.97 -1.13 20.43
N ARG A 400 -1.37 -2.27 20.97
CA ARG A 400 -0.82 -3.60 20.62
C ARG A 400 -1.84 -4.51 19.94
N VAL A 401 -3.10 -4.13 20.00
CA VAL A 401 -4.23 -4.85 19.41
C VAL A 401 -5.14 -3.82 18.75
N ASP A 402 -5.91 -4.25 17.76
CA ASP A 402 -6.91 -3.41 17.13
C ASP A 402 -8.08 -3.16 18.09
N PHE A 403 -8.76 -2.02 17.92
CA PHE A 403 -10.00 -1.79 18.65
C PHE A 403 -11.08 -2.59 17.96
N GLN A 404 -11.80 -3.41 18.71
CA GLN A 404 -12.92 -4.19 18.20
C GLN A 404 -14.20 -3.87 18.97
N LEU A 405 -15.28 -3.73 18.21
CA LEU A 405 -16.63 -3.61 18.72
C LEU A 405 -17.52 -4.62 17.99
N GLU A 406 -18.24 -5.42 18.76
CA GLU A 406 -19.32 -6.25 18.26
C GLU A 406 -20.64 -5.78 18.88
N ALA A 407 -21.66 -5.59 18.05
CA ALA A 407 -22.98 -5.21 18.52
C ALA A 407 -24.04 -6.14 17.92
N ARG A 408 -24.70 -6.92 18.77
CA ARG A 408 -25.72 -7.89 18.37
C ARG A 408 -27.10 -7.36 18.65
N ILE A 409 -27.95 -7.37 17.64
CA ILE A 409 -29.33 -6.91 17.75
C ILE A 409 -30.15 -7.95 18.52
N GLU A 410 -30.91 -7.51 19.51
CA GLU A 410 -31.76 -8.38 20.33
C GLU A 410 -33.22 -8.47 19.81
N THR A 411 -33.57 -7.68 18.80
CA THR A 411 -34.94 -7.58 18.25
C THR A 411 -35.00 -7.92 16.76
N GLU A 412 -36.07 -8.61 16.34
CA GLU A 412 -36.34 -8.85 14.93
C GLU A 412 -36.41 -7.53 14.15
N ARG A 413 -35.74 -7.49 13.00
CA ARG A 413 -35.76 -6.34 12.11
C ARG A 413 -36.81 -6.52 11.03
N PRO A 414 -37.56 -5.47 10.68
CA PRO A 414 -38.43 -5.54 9.52
C PRO A 414 -37.60 -5.85 8.26
N PRO A 415 -38.16 -6.64 7.32
CA PRO A 415 -37.45 -7.11 6.13
C PRO A 415 -37.03 -5.96 5.21
N LEU A 416 -37.90 -4.95 5.04
CA LEU A 416 -37.55 -3.72 4.34
C LEU A 416 -37.14 -2.64 5.36
N ARG A 417 -35.97 -2.07 5.16
CA ARG A 417 -35.47 -0.90 5.91
C ARG A 417 -35.09 0.19 4.95
N VAL A 418 -35.46 1.42 5.28
CA VAL A 418 -35.18 2.60 4.49
C VAL A 418 -34.50 3.61 5.39
N SER A 419 -33.29 4.01 5.04
CA SER A 419 -32.53 5.04 5.73
C SER A 419 -32.37 6.24 4.80
N ARG A 420 -32.70 7.44 5.28
CA ARG A 420 -32.46 8.70 4.57
C ARG A 420 -31.19 9.33 5.11
N PHE A 421 -30.30 9.70 4.20
CA PHE A 421 -29.08 10.44 4.50
C PHE A 421 -29.21 11.83 3.90
N ALA A 422 -29.33 12.82 4.78
CA ALA A 422 -29.39 14.22 4.37
C ALA A 422 -27.97 14.77 4.25
N THR A 423 -27.66 15.40 3.12
CA THR A 423 -26.40 16.15 2.97
C THR A 423 -26.57 17.55 3.55
N LYS A 424 -25.56 18.05 4.27
CA LYS A 424 -25.53 19.48 4.63
C LYS A 424 -25.06 20.29 3.40
N GLY A 425 -25.86 21.26 2.95
CA GLY A 425 -25.52 22.14 1.82
C GLY A 425 -26.34 21.84 0.55
N GLU A 426 -25.77 22.11 -0.64
CA GLU A 426 -26.43 21.97 -1.95
C GLU A 426 -26.45 20.52 -2.50
N GLY A 427 -26.03 19.53 -1.71
CA GLY A 427 -26.03 18.13 -2.11
C GLY A 427 -27.43 17.52 -2.23
N ALA A 428 -27.54 16.43 -2.99
CA ALA A 428 -28.77 15.65 -3.05
C ALA A 428 -28.93 14.77 -1.80
N ASP A 429 -30.16 14.65 -1.31
CA ASP A 429 -30.48 13.66 -0.28
C ASP A 429 -30.43 12.25 -0.87
N TYR A 430 -29.88 11.31 -0.10
CA TYR A 430 -29.80 9.91 -0.50
C TYR A 430 -30.77 9.04 0.30
N VAL A 431 -31.29 8.01 -0.34
CA VAL A 431 -32.10 6.98 0.30
C VAL A 431 -31.44 5.63 0.07
N MET A 432 -31.19 4.91 1.15
CA MET A 432 -30.75 3.53 1.11
C MET A 432 -31.92 2.61 1.47
N ALA A 433 -32.35 1.78 0.53
CA ALA A 433 -33.30 0.70 0.78
C ALA A 433 -32.54 -0.62 0.92
N ARG A 434 -32.74 -1.32 2.03
CA ARG A 434 -32.25 -2.69 2.22
C ARG A 434 -33.41 -3.63 2.43
N TYR A 435 -33.45 -4.68 1.63
CA TYR A 435 -34.36 -5.78 1.77
C TYR A 435 -33.59 -7.01 2.26
N THR A 436 -33.93 -7.47 3.45
CA THR A 436 -33.52 -8.77 3.96
C THR A 436 -34.79 -9.63 3.96
N PRO A 437 -34.89 -10.68 3.14
CA PRO A 437 -36.07 -11.54 3.12
C PRO A 437 -36.36 -12.07 4.53
N ASP A 438 -37.62 -11.96 4.96
CA ASP A 438 -38.10 -12.58 6.19
C ASP A 438 -38.32 -14.06 5.95
N VAL A 439 -37.21 -14.77 5.83
CA VAL A 439 -37.12 -16.19 5.54
C VAL A 439 -36.47 -16.83 6.74
N ASP A 440 -37.18 -17.77 7.35
CA ASP A 440 -36.58 -18.65 8.35
C ASP A 440 -35.67 -19.64 7.63
N TRP A 441 -34.43 -19.23 7.40
CA TRP A 441 -33.41 -20.03 6.72
C TRP A 441 -33.16 -21.37 7.42
N ALA A 442 -33.47 -21.50 8.71
CA ALA A 442 -33.37 -22.77 9.43
C ALA A 442 -34.51 -23.75 9.09
N LYS A 443 -35.64 -23.25 8.57
CA LYS A 443 -36.77 -24.07 8.11
C LYS A 443 -36.74 -24.38 6.62
N LEU A 444 -35.91 -23.68 5.85
CA LEU A 444 -35.73 -24.02 4.45
C LEU A 444 -34.91 -25.32 4.33
N PRO A 445 -35.28 -26.21 3.39
CA PRO A 445 -34.44 -27.34 3.07
C PRO A 445 -33.09 -26.80 2.56
N ILE A 446 -32.01 -27.20 3.22
CA ILE A 446 -30.65 -26.90 2.75
C ILE A 446 -30.51 -27.58 1.39
N PRO A 447 -30.29 -26.85 0.29
CA PRO A 447 -30.18 -27.47 -1.02
C PRO A 447 -28.89 -28.29 -1.07
N ALA A 448 -28.96 -29.51 -1.62
CA ALA A 448 -27.78 -30.30 -1.91
C ALA A 448 -26.84 -29.52 -2.84
N ALA A 449 -25.60 -29.34 -2.41
CA ALA A 449 -24.57 -28.67 -3.16
C ALA A 449 -23.78 -29.67 -4.02
N ASN A 450 -23.33 -29.20 -5.18
CA ASN A 450 -22.27 -29.87 -5.95
C ASN A 450 -21.00 -29.04 -5.77
N VAL A 451 -20.06 -29.54 -4.95
CA VAL A 451 -18.85 -28.80 -4.57
C VAL A 451 -17.64 -29.39 -5.26
N VAL A 452 -16.86 -28.55 -5.94
CA VAL A 452 -15.56 -28.95 -6.48
C VAL A 452 -14.48 -28.26 -5.66
N VAL A 453 -13.71 -29.04 -4.91
CA VAL A 453 -12.55 -28.55 -4.17
C VAL A 453 -11.33 -28.79 -5.04
N VAL A 454 -10.70 -27.71 -5.50
CA VAL A 454 -9.44 -27.79 -6.24
C VAL A 454 -8.32 -27.47 -5.28
N VAL A 455 -7.46 -28.45 -5.00
CA VAL A 455 -6.30 -28.30 -4.12
C VAL A 455 -5.06 -28.23 -4.98
N ASP A 456 -4.38 -27.09 -4.93
CA ASP A 456 -3.09 -26.98 -5.60
C ASP A 456 -2.08 -27.94 -4.96
N THR A 457 -1.70 -28.96 -5.73
CA THR A 457 -0.71 -30.00 -5.38
C THR A 457 0.69 -29.66 -5.90
N SER A 458 0.89 -28.45 -6.42
CA SER A 458 2.22 -27.96 -6.78
C SER A 458 3.20 -28.16 -5.63
N ALA A 459 4.44 -28.51 -5.96
CA ALA A 459 5.53 -28.66 -5.00
C ALA A 459 6.04 -27.30 -4.45
N ASP A 460 5.18 -26.28 -4.46
CA ASP A 460 5.42 -24.93 -3.99
C ASP A 460 4.88 -24.78 -2.56
N GLY A 461 5.63 -24.12 -1.68
CA GLY A 461 5.34 -23.99 -0.25
C GLY A 461 5.95 -25.08 0.65
N ASP A 462 6.16 -24.73 1.91
CA ASP A 462 6.71 -25.61 2.94
C ASP A 462 5.71 -26.70 3.41
N GLU A 463 6.15 -27.58 4.30
CA GLU A 463 5.30 -28.63 4.87
C GLU A 463 4.07 -28.05 5.60
N ALA A 464 4.19 -26.88 6.23
CA ALA A 464 3.10 -26.25 6.95
C ALA A 464 2.01 -25.74 5.99
N ALA A 465 2.39 -25.13 4.87
CA ALA A 465 1.47 -24.69 3.83
C ALA A 465 0.77 -25.86 3.13
N ARG A 466 1.47 -26.99 2.93
CA ARG A 466 0.86 -28.22 2.42
C ARG A 466 -0.12 -28.82 3.41
N GLN A 467 0.26 -28.89 4.68
CA GLN A 467 -0.61 -29.38 5.75
C GLN A 467 -1.84 -28.49 5.91
N LEU A 468 -1.70 -27.16 5.80
CA LEU A 468 -2.80 -26.21 5.88
C LEU A 468 -3.78 -26.40 4.71
N ARG A 469 -3.28 -26.54 3.48
CA ARG A 469 -4.12 -26.83 2.29
C ARG A 469 -4.90 -28.14 2.46
N ALA A 470 -4.21 -29.20 2.86
CA ALA A 470 -4.84 -30.50 3.10
C ALA A 470 -5.89 -30.45 4.22
N THR A 471 -5.56 -29.80 5.35
CA THR A 471 -6.46 -29.65 6.49
C THR A 471 -7.67 -28.78 6.14
N THR A 472 -7.49 -27.74 5.33
CA THR A 472 -8.58 -26.88 4.86
C THR A 472 -9.51 -27.62 3.92
N ALA A 473 -8.96 -28.36 2.95
CA ALA A 473 -9.74 -29.21 2.06
C ALA A 473 -10.51 -30.27 2.86
N GLU A 474 -9.87 -30.91 3.83
CA GLU A 474 -10.52 -31.86 4.73
C GLU A 474 -11.63 -31.20 5.55
N ALA A 475 -11.41 -30.01 6.11
CA ALA A 475 -12.42 -29.28 6.86
C ALA A 475 -13.64 -28.93 6.01
N ILE A 476 -13.44 -28.51 4.76
CA ILE A 476 -14.51 -28.25 3.79
C ILE A 476 -15.30 -29.54 3.54
N LEU A 477 -14.63 -30.65 3.24
CA LEU A 477 -15.27 -31.93 2.96
C LEU A 477 -16.03 -32.49 4.18
N ARG A 478 -15.52 -32.27 5.40
CA ARG A 478 -16.18 -32.67 6.64
C ARG A 478 -17.41 -31.80 6.98
N ALA A 479 -17.48 -30.58 6.45
CA ALA A 479 -18.63 -29.70 6.66
C ALA A 479 -19.79 -29.99 5.70
N LEU A 480 -19.59 -30.83 4.67
CA LEU A 480 -20.63 -31.26 3.75
C LEU A 480 -21.66 -32.14 4.43
N SER A 481 -22.93 -31.97 4.04
CA SER A 481 -24.03 -32.83 4.44
C SER A 481 -24.01 -34.17 3.69
N GLN A 482 -24.81 -35.14 4.13
CA GLN A 482 -24.91 -36.45 3.49
C GLN A 482 -25.51 -36.39 2.07
N GLU A 483 -26.23 -35.32 1.74
CA GLU A 483 -26.89 -35.15 0.45
C GLU A 483 -26.01 -34.43 -0.58
N ASP A 484 -24.91 -33.81 -0.12
CA ASP A 484 -23.98 -33.08 -0.98
C ASP A 484 -23.15 -34.03 -1.84
N ARG A 485 -22.84 -33.58 -3.06
CA ARG A 485 -21.92 -34.26 -3.96
C ARG A 485 -20.65 -33.45 -4.05
N PHE A 486 -19.51 -34.12 -4.08
CA PHE A 486 -18.25 -33.44 -4.22
C PHE A 486 -17.32 -34.10 -5.25
N ALA A 487 -16.41 -33.28 -5.77
CA ALA A 487 -15.20 -33.72 -6.45
C ALA A 487 -14.01 -33.03 -5.77
N LEU A 488 -12.92 -33.78 -5.62
CA LEU A 488 -11.62 -33.25 -5.19
C LEU A 488 -10.68 -33.35 -6.39
N ALA A 489 -10.08 -32.23 -6.78
CA ALA A 489 -9.20 -32.11 -7.93
C ALA A 489 -7.83 -31.56 -7.53
#